data_AF-A0A8H7X3L6-F1
#
_entry.id   AF-A0A8H7X3L6-F1
#
_cell.length_a   1.000
_cell.length_b   1.000
_cell.length_c   1.000
_cell.angle_alpha   90.00
_cell.angle_beta   90.00
_cell.angle_gamma   90.00
#
_symmetry.space_group_name_H-M   'P 1'
#
loop_
_entity.id
_entity.type
_entity.pdbx_description
1 polymer ?
#
loop_
_entity_poly.entity_id
_entity_poly.type
_entity_poly.pdbx_seq_one_letter_code
_entity_poly.pdbx_strand_id
1 'polypeptide(L)'
;MAAAQFLGTADGEEFFSRLQKSKLIEITYVKDYSQDPKHRDVIRLPKVLLKAVSHRFNDLCESNPQETFFTAEQVLGCSDVQFYCEEGRFGAFMACFAKWIYTSKLDDNIFWPWELWRLGQLVGAPSFMNLCIQELAKCLGDSTASDEKNRNGEN
;
A
#
# COMPACT_ATOMS: atom_id res chain seq x y z
N MET A 1 -4.43 10.78 -1.02
CA MET A 1 -3.91 11.48 -2.19
C MET A 1 -2.48 11.01 -2.35
N ALA A 2 -2.09 10.44 -3.49
CA ALA A 2 -0.73 9.95 -3.74
C ALA A 2 0.07 11.04 -4.51
N ALA A 3 1.39 10.92 -4.61
CA ALA A 3 2.30 12.01 -5.00
C ALA A 3 1.89 12.81 -6.26
N ALA A 4 1.29 12.17 -7.26
CA ALA A 4 0.82 12.82 -8.48
C ALA A 4 -0.22 13.94 -8.25
N GLN A 5 -1.02 13.85 -7.19
CA GLN A 5 -2.02 14.88 -6.85
C GLN A 5 -1.40 16.09 -6.13
N PHE A 6 -0.27 15.91 -5.42
CA PHE A 6 0.48 17.02 -4.81
C PHE A 6 1.21 17.89 -5.85
N LEU A 7 1.43 17.37 -7.06
CA LEU A 7 2.07 18.13 -8.15
C LEU A 7 1.13 19.16 -8.79
N GLY A 8 -0.17 19.05 -8.56
CA GLY A 8 -1.18 19.95 -9.11
C GLY A 8 -1.57 21.12 -8.21
N THR A 9 -0.99 21.23 -7.00
CA THR A 9 -1.30 22.29 -6.03
C THR A 9 -0.24 23.40 -6.03
N ALA A 10 -0.61 24.59 -5.54
CA ALA A 10 0.27 25.77 -5.49
C ALA A 10 1.59 25.54 -4.69
N ASP A 11 1.65 24.49 -3.87
CA ASP A 11 2.79 24.14 -3.03
C ASP A 11 3.68 23.02 -3.64
N GLY A 12 3.53 22.74 -4.93
CA GLY A 12 4.23 21.64 -5.61
C GLY A 12 5.76 21.73 -5.55
N GLU A 13 6.34 22.92 -5.66
CA GLU A 13 7.80 23.13 -5.58
C GLU A 13 8.35 22.86 -4.18
N GLU A 14 7.63 23.30 -3.13
CA GLU A 14 8.00 23.03 -1.75
C GLU A 14 7.94 21.53 -1.47
N PHE A 15 6.91 20.85 -1.97
CA PHE A 15 6.76 19.41 -1.87
C PHE A 15 7.91 18.66 -2.57
N PHE A 16 8.30 19.06 -3.79
CA PHE A 16 9.45 18.47 -4.49
C PHE A 16 10.77 18.69 -3.74
N SER A 17 11.01 19.88 -3.21
CA SER A 17 12.19 20.19 -2.40
C SER A 17 12.25 19.30 -1.16
N ARG A 18 11.10 19.07 -0.50
CA ARG A 18 10.99 18.15 0.64
C ARG A 18 11.19 16.70 0.23
N LEU A 19 10.71 16.29 -0.95
CA LEU A 19 10.90 14.94 -1.48
C LEU A 19 12.36 14.64 -1.79
N GLN A 20 13.07 15.57 -2.43
CA GLN A 20 14.50 15.43 -2.74
C GLN A 20 15.36 15.32 -1.48
N LYS A 21 14.98 16.03 -0.41
CA LYS A 21 15.67 16.00 0.89
C LYS A 21 15.15 14.89 1.81
N SER A 22 14.13 14.14 1.40
CA SER A 22 13.50 13.13 2.24
C SER A 22 14.43 11.97 2.46
N LYS A 23 14.58 11.56 3.73
CA LYS A 23 15.15 10.26 4.07
C LYS A 23 14.22 9.15 3.52
N LEU A 24 14.82 8.02 3.16
CA LEU A 24 14.09 6.79 2.91
C LEU A 24 13.81 6.10 4.24
N ILE A 25 12.65 5.47 4.33
CA ILE A 25 12.33 4.51 5.36
C ILE A 25 12.58 3.12 4.80
N GLU A 26 13.28 2.29 5.57
CA GLU A 26 13.51 0.88 5.30
C GLU A 26 12.56 0.05 6.16
N ILE A 27 11.76 -0.79 5.51
CA ILE A 27 10.84 -1.72 6.17
C ILE A 27 11.38 -3.13 5.95
N THR A 28 11.76 -3.77 7.03
CA THR A 28 12.31 -5.13 7.02
C THR A 28 11.22 -6.17 7.27
N TYR A 29 11.25 -7.27 6.53
CA TYR A 29 10.30 -8.36 6.66
C TYR A 29 10.94 -9.72 6.34
N VAL A 30 10.31 -10.80 6.79
CA VAL A 30 10.75 -12.19 6.52
C VAL A 30 10.00 -12.71 5.29
N LYS A 31 10.70 -13.38 4.37
CA LYS A 31 10.04 -14.22 3.37
C LYS A 31 9.90 -15.64 3.90
N ASP A 32 8.67 -16.14 3.95
CA ASP A 32 8.37 -17.52 4.38
C ASP A 32 9.07 -18.59 3.53
N TYR A 33 9.41 -18.30 2.27
CA TYR A 33 10.12 -19.24 1.38
C TYR A 33 11.65 -19.20 1.50
N SER A 34 12.20 -18.35 2.36
CA SER A 34 13.64 -18.33 2.62
C SER A 34 14.04 -19.57 3.42
N GLN A 35 14.93 -20.39 2.88
CA GLN A 35 15.56 -21.49 3.64
C GLN A 35 16.44 -20.98 4.80
N ASP A 36 16.74 -19.68 4.82
CA ASP A 36 17.45 -19.02 5.91
C ASP A 36 16.46 -18.18 6.76
N PRO A 37 16.18 -18.59 8.03
CA PRO A 37 15.30 -17.84 8.94
C PRO A 37 15.85 -16.46 9.33
N LYS A 38 17.12 -16.16 9.03
CA LYS A 38 17.76 -14.86 9.23
C LYS A 38 17.67 -13.95 8.00
N HIS A 39 17.26 -14.46 6.84
CA HIS A 39 17.09 -13.62 5.67
C HIS A 39 15.94 -12.64 5.90
N ARG A 40 16.24 -11.36 5.67
CA ARG A 40 15.28 -10.25 5.77
C ARG A 40 15.33 -9.48 4.46
N ASP A 41 14.17 -9.31 3.85
CA ASP A 41 14.02 -8.42 2.70
C ASP A 41 13.70 -7.01 3.18
N VAL A 42 13.99 -6.03 2.31
CA VAL A 42 13.86 -4.61 2.63
C VAL A 42 13.05 -3.89 1.57
N ILE A 43 12.05 -3.12 2.00
CA ILE A 43 11.31 -2.19 1.15
C ILE A 43 11.72 -0.77 1.53
N ARG A 44 12.04 0.04 0.52
CA ARG A 44 12.50 1.42 0.71
C ARG A 44 11.51 2.41 0.14
N LEU A 45 10.99 3.32 0.97
CA LEU A 45 9.99 4.30 0.57
C LEU A 45 10.30 5.69 1.16
N PRO A 46 10.03 6.80 0.45
CA PRO A 46 10.31 8.13 0.97
C PRO A 46 9.44 8.46 2.18
N LYS A 47 10.09 8.84 3.29
CA LYS A 47 9.44 9.26 4.54
C LYS A 47 8.35 10.30 4.31
N VAL A 48 8.63 11.34 3.51
CA VAL A 48 7.67 12.42 3.26
C VAL A 48 6.38 11.94 2.60
N LEU A 49 6.47 10.98 1.67
CA LEU A 49 5.30 10.44 0.97
C LEU A 49 4.48 9.57 1.92
N LEU A 50 5.14 8.71 2.69
CA LEU A 50 4.49 7.87 3.68
C LEU A 50 3.72 8.71 4.70
N LYS A 51 4.36 9.73 5.29
CA LYS A 51 3.70 10.66 6.22
C LYS A 51 2.48 11.36 5.61
N ALA A 52 2.54 11.70 4.32
CA ALA A 52 1.47 12.43 3.66
C ALA A 52 0.23 11.56 3.38
N VAL A 53 0.41 10.25 3.19
CA VAL A 53 -0.67 9.35 2.76
C VAL A 53 -1.16 8.40 3.85
N SER A 54 -0.41 8.27 4.95
CA SER A 54 -0.67 7.32 6.02
C SER A 54 -0.54 7.98 7.39
N HIS A 55 -1.62 7.90 8.18
CA HIS A 55 -1.57 8.38 9.56
C HIS A 55 -0.64 7.50 10.42
N ARG A 56 -0.63 6.19 10.18
CA ARG A 56 0.25 5.26 10.91
C ARG A 56 1.73 5.59 10.71
N PHE A 57 2.14 5.84 9.47
CA PHE A 57 3.50 6.28 9.18
C PHE A 57 3.78 7.68 9.71
N ASN A 58 2.78 8.58 9.69
CA ASN A 58 2.90 9.89 10.32
C ASN A 58 3.26 9.76 11.80
N ASP A 59 2.48 8.99 12.55
CA ASP A 59 2.62 8.79 14.00
C ASP A 59 3.94 8.08 14.35
N LEU A 60 4.30 7.04 13.59
CA LEU A 60 5.58 6.33 13.76
C LEU A 60 6.77 7.26 13.55
N CYS A 61 6.71 8.10 12.52
CA CYS A 61 7.76 9.06 12.18
C CYS A 61 7.86 10.22 13.16
N GLU A 62 6.76 10.61 13.80
CA GLU A 62 6.73 11.69 14.80
C GLU A 62 7.19 11.19 16.17
N SER A 63 6.80 9.97 16.52
CA SER A 63 7.26 9.30 17.73
C SER A 63 8.77 8.99 17.67
N ASN A 64 9.30 8.74 16.47
CA ASN A 64 10.72 8.42 16.26
C ASN A 64 11.32 9.24 15.09
N PRO A 65 11.63 10.54 15.29
CA PRO A 65 12.03 11.44 14.20
C PRO A 65 13.30 11.02 13.46
N GLN A 66 14.25 10.42 14.18
CA GLN A 66 15.54 9.98 13.63
C GLN A 66 15.52 8.55 13.10
N GLU A 67 14.50 7.77 13.45
CA GLU A 67 14.38 6.39 13.01
C GLU A 67 14.02 6.33 11.52
N THR A 68 14.72 5.45 10.82
CA THR A 68 14.52 5.16 9.40
C THR A 68 14.34 3.68 9.15
N PHE A 69 14.55 2.82 10.15
CA PHE A 69 14.42 1.38 10.03
C PHE A 69 13.22 0.93 10.86
N PHE A 70 12.28 0.24 10.21
CA PHE A 70 11.12 -0.33 10.86
C PHE A 70 10.96 -1.79 10.45
N THR A 71 10.33 -2.58 11.31
CA THR A 71 9.88 -3.93 10.97
C THR A 71 8.45 -3.88 10.41
N ALA A 72 8.04 -4.92 9.70
CA ALA A 72 6.66 -5.05 9.21
C ALA A 72 5.64 -4.95 10.35
N GLU A 73 5.91 -5.58 11.50
CA GLU A 73 5.05 -5.57 12.68
C GLU A 73 4.89 -4.16 13.26
N GLN A 74 5.98 -3.38 13.31
CA GLN A 74 5.93 -1.99 13.76
C GLN A 74 5.05 -1.14 12.84
N VAL A 75 5.19 -1.33 11.52
CA VAL A 75 4.39 -0.63 10.51
C VAL A 75 2.92 -1.01 10.61
N LEU A 76 2.61 -2.30 10.62
CA LEU A 76 1.23 -2.81 10.63
C LEU A 76 0.53 -2.60 11.98
N GLY A 77 1.29 -2.46 13.07
CA GLY A 77 0.73 -2.29 14.42
C GLY A 77 0.06 -3.54 14.98
N CYS A 78 0.32 -4.71 14.39
CA CYS A 78 -0.14 -6.01 14.86
C CYS A 78 1.03 -7.00 14.82
N SER A 79 1.01 -7.99 15.72
CA SER A 79 1.88 -9.16 15.57
C SER A 79 1.46 -9.94 14.32
N ASP A 80 2.42 -10.61 13.66
CA ASP A 80 2.31 -11.33 12.38
C ASP A 80 1.09 -12.25 12.21
N VAL A 81 0.37 -12.57 13.29
CA VAL A 81 -0.76 -13.50 13.32
C VAL A 81 -2.02 -12.93 12.64
N GLN A 82 -2.15 -11.61 12.48
CA GLN A 82 -3.41 -11.04 11.97
C GLN A 82 -3.40 -10.70 10.48
N PHE A 83 -2.29 -10.18 9.95
CA PHE A 83 -2.17 -10.04 8.50
C PHE A 83 -1.69 -11.39 7.99
N TYR A 84 -2.58 -12.14 7.34
CA TYR A 84 -2.27 -13.39 6.66
C TYR A 84 -1.16 -13.14 5.65
N CYS A 85 0.09 -13.15 6.14
CA CYS A 85 1.31 -13.30 5.39
C CYS A 85 1.57 -14.78 5.11
N GLU A 86 0.56 -15.65 5.27
CA GLU A 86 0.59 -16.99 4.68
C GLU A 86 1.06 -16.79 3.23
N GLU A 87 2.27 -17.28 2.93
CA GLU A 87 2.94 -17.24 1.63
C GLU A 87 3.81 -16.01 1.29
N GLY A 88 4.32 -15.24 2.26
CA GLY A 88 5.35 -14.21 1.97
C GLY A 88 4.87 -13.06 1.06
N ARG A 89 3.56 -12.83 1.02
CA ARG A 89 2.88 -11.85 0.15
C ARG A 89 3.02 -10.39 0.60
N PHE A 90 3.54 -10.15 1.81
CA PHE A 90 3.79 -8.79 2.33
C PHE A 90 4.57 -7.93 1.33
N GLY A 91 5.64 -8.50 0.76
CA GLY A 91 6.47 -7.83 -0.24
C GLY A 91 5.67 -7.37 -1.46
N ALA A 92 4.77 -8.22 -1.97
CA ALA A 92 3.93 -7.92 -3.11
C ALA A 92 2.90 -6.83 -2.80
N PHE A 93 2.24 -6.89 -1.64
CA PHE A 93 1.26 -5.87 -1.25
C PHE A 93 1.89 -4.51 -1.00
N MET A 94 3.04 -4.49 -0.32
CA MET A 94 3.78 -3.26 -0.10
C MET A 94 4.38 -2.70 -1.41
N ALA A 95 4.73 -3.54 -2.38
CA ALA A 95 5.10 -3.10 -3.72
C ALA A 95 3.92 -2.45 -4.46
N CYS A 96 2.71 -3.02 -4.33
CA CYS A 96 1.49 -2.41 -4.87
C CYS A 96 1.21 -1.05 -4.21
N PHE A 97 1.32 -0.99 -2.87
CA PHE A 97 1.17 0.26 -2.12
C PHE A 97 2.21 1.30 -2.54
N ALA A 98 3.47 0.90 -2.69
CA ALA A 98 4.56 1.74 -3.19
C ALA A 98 4.26 2.31 -4.58
N LYS A 99 3.86 1.45 -5.53
CA LYS A 99 3.47 1.88 -6.87
C LYS A 99 2.32 2.89 -6.82
N TRP A 100 1.32 2.64 -5.98
CA TRP A 100 0.21 3.56 -5.78
C TRP A 100 0.67 4.92 -5.25
N ILE A 101 1.59 4.97 -4.28
CA ILE A 101 2.13 6.22 -3.73
C ILE A 101 2.65 7.14 -4.85
N TYR A 102 3.28 6.59 -5.90
CA TYR A 102 3.82 7.39 -6.99
C TYR A 102 2.80 7.66 -8.10
N THR A 103 2.01 6.67 -8.45
CA THR A 103 1.17 6.71 -9.68
C THR A 103 -0.28 7.08 -9.42
N SER A 104 -0.73 7.02 -8.17
CA SER A 104 -2.15 7.04 -7.77
C SER A 104 -2.99 5.94 -8.44
N LYS A 105 -2.34 4.90 -8.98
CA LYS A 105 -2.98 3.76 -9.65
C LYS A 105 -2.66 2.47 -8.94
N LEU A 106 -3.62 1.57 -8.98
CA LEU A 106 -3.46 0.18 -8.61
C LEU A 106 -2.94 -0.61 -9.83
N ASP A 107 -2.29 -1.75 -9.59
CA ASP A 107 -1.83 -2.61 -10.69
C ASP A 107 -3.02 -3.29 -11.39
N ASP A 108 -2.96 -3.43 -12.71
CA ASP A 108 -4.07 -4.00 -13.48
C ASP A 108 -4.26 -5.51 -13.20
N ASN A 109 -3.20 -6.16 -12.68
CA ASN A 109 -3.19 -7.57 -12.30
C ASN A 109 -3.41 -7.81 -10.80
N ILE A 110 -4.12 -6.92 -10.09
CA ILE A 110 -4.40 -7.15 -8.67
C ILE A 110 -5.36 -8.32 -8.53
N PHE A 111 -4.82 -9.45 -8.09
CA PHE A 111 -5.62 -10.62 -7.79
C PHE A 111 -6.49 -10.45 -6.53
N TRP A 112 -6.12 -9.57 -5.59
CA TRP A 112 -6.78 -9.48 -4.27
C TRP A 112 -7.01 -8.04 -3.77
N PRO A 113 -7.97 -7.29 -4.35
CA PRO A 113 -8.25 -5.91 -3.94
C PRO A 113 -8.72 -5.79 -2.48
N TRP A 114 -9.34 -6.83 -1.92
CA TRP A 114 -9.76 -6.86 -0.52
C TRP A 114 -8.56 -6.97 0.46
N GLU A 115 -7.48 -7.68 0.08
CA GLU A 115 -6.25 -7.75 0.89
C GLU A 115 -5.49 -6.43 0.86
N LEU A 116 -5.47 -5.75 -0.30
CA LEU A 116 -4.92 -4.40 -0.40
C LEU A 116 -5.74 -3.40 0.41
N TRP A 117 -7.08 -3.51 0.41
CA TRP A 117 -7.91 -2.68 1.27
C TRP A 117 -7.55 -2.89 2.75
N ARG A 118 -7.39 -4.15 3.18
CA ARG A 118 -6.99 -4.49 4.54
C ARG A 118 -5.59 -3.97 4.88
N LEU A 119 -4.63 -4.07 3.95
CA LEU A 119 -3.32 -3.42 4.11
C LEU A 119 -3.50 -1.92 4.35
N GLY A 120 -4.33 -1.27 3.55
CA GLY A 120 -4.69 0.14 3.66
C GLY A 120 -5.25 0.52 5.03
N GLN A 121 -6.01 -0.36 5.67
CA GLN A 121 -6.47 -0.15 7.05
C GLN A 121 -5.31 -0.19 8.04
N LEU A 122 -4.46 -1.21 7.98
CA LEU A 122 -3.34 -1.40 8.91
C LEU A 122 -2.31 -0.29 8.81
N VAL A 123 -1.94 0.09 7.58
CA VAL A 123 -1.04 1.22 7.36
C VAL A 123 -1.77 2.55 7.41
N GLY A 124 -3.07 2.58 7.66
CA GLY A 124 -3.80 3.81 7.87
C GLY A 124 -3.82 4.77 6.67
N ALA A 125 -4.11 4.27 5.47
CA ALA A 125 -4.10 5.02 4.22
C ALA A 125 -5.50 5.13 3.56
N PRO A 126 -6.35 6.11 3.95
CA PRO A 126 -7.74 6.20 3.50
C PRO A 126 -7.93 6.31 1.99
N SER A 127 -7.10 7.08 1.30
CA SER A 127 -7.24 7.20 -0.15
C SER A 127 -6.86 5.92 -0.89
N PHE A 128 -5.96 5.11 -0.34
CA PHE A 128 -5.64 3.81 -0.89
C PHE A 128 -6.80 2.85 -0.69
N MET A 129 -7.40 2.84 0.51
CA MET A 129 -8.60 2.05 0.79
C MET A 129 -9.75 2.39 -0.17
N ASN A 130 -10.02 3.67 -0.40
CA ASN A 130 -11.08 4.10 -1.31
C ASN A 130 -10.83 3.58 -2.74
N LEU A 131 -9.59 3.62 -3.21
CA LEU A 131 -9.24 3.10 -4.52
C LEU A 131 -9.44 1.57 -4.60
N CYS A 132 -9.07 0.83 -3.55
CA CYS A 132 -9.31 -0.62 -3.48
C CYS A 132 -10.81 -0.96 -3.51
N ILE A 133 -11.66 -0.17 -2.82
CA ILE A 133 -13.13 -0.34 -2.85
C ILE A 133 -13.67 -0.08 -4.26
N GLN A 134 -13.17 0.96 -4.95
CA GLN A 134 -13.58 1.26 -6.32
C GLN A 134 -13.26 0.10 -7.27
N GLU A 135 -12.09 -0.51 -7.16
CA GLU A 135 -11.74 -1.70 -7.96
C GLU A 135 -12.60 -2.92 -7.60
N LEU A 136 -12.85 -3.17 -6.30
CA LEU A 136 -13.78 -4.23 -5.87
C LEU A 136 -15.18 -4.06 -6.49
N ALA A 137 -15.70 -2.83 -6.47
CA ALA A 137 -17.02 -2.54 -7.02
C ALA A 137 -17.09 -2.78 -8.53
N LYS A 138 -16.03 -2.47 -9.28
CA LYS A 138 -15.95 -2.78 -10.72
C LYS A 138 -15.97 -4.29 -10.97
N CYS A 139 -15.15 -5.05 -10.24
CA CYS A 139 -15.10 -6.51 -10.37
C CYS A 139 -16.48 -7.17 -10.12
N LEU A 140 -17.24 -6.66 -9.15
CA LEU A 140 -18.59 -7.13 -8.86
C LEU A 140 -19.60 -6.73 -9.95
N GLY A 141 -19.53 -5.49 -10.46
CA GLY A 141 -20.38 -5.00 -11.55
C GLY A 141 -20.17 -5.76 -12.86
N ASP A 142 -18.93 -6.05 -13.23
CA ASP A 142 -18.59 -6.79 -14.45
C ASP A 142 -19.08 -8.24 -14.40
N SER A 143 -19.07 -8.84 -13.20
CA SER A 143 -19.62 -10.19 -12.98
C SER A 143 -21.14 -10.20 -13.19
N THR A 144 -21.87 -9.21 -12.68
CA THR A 144 -23.34 -9.11 -12.87
C THR A 144 -23.74 -8.85 -14.32
N ALA A 145 -22.99 -8.03 -15.06
CA ALA A 145 -23.27 -7.76 -16.48
C ALA A 145 -23.00 -8.98 -17.39
N SER A 146 -22.04 -9.82 -17.01
CA SER A 146 -21.72 -11.07 -17.71
C SER A 146 -22.81 -12.13 -17.48
N ASP A 147 -23.33 -12.21 -16.26
CA ASP A 147 -24.43 -13.13 -15.91
C ASP A 147 -25.78 -12.73 -16.54
N GLU A 148 -26.06 -11.43 -16.65
CA GLU A 148 -27.28 -10.95 -17.33
C GLU A 148 -27.26 -11.18 -18.85
N LYS A 149 -26.10 -11.05 -19.49
CA LYS A 149 -25.95 -11.38 -20.93
C LYS A 149 -26.15 -12.87 -21.20
N ASN A 150 -25.66 -13.74 -20.32
CA ASN A 150 -25.87 -15.19 -20.47
C ASN A 150 -27.34 -15.58 -20.27
N ARG A 151 -28.06 -14.95 -19.33
CA ARG A 151 -29.50 -15.20 -19.14
C ARG A 151 -30.38 -14.69 -20.28
N ASN A 152 -30.01 -13.57 -20.91
CA ASN A 152 -30.78 -12.98 -22.01
C ASN A 152 -30.46 -13.59 -23.39
N GLY A 153 -29.43 -14.44 -23.48
CA GLY A 153 -29.08 -15.18 -24.70
C GLY A 153 -29.72 -16.56 -24.82
N GLU A 154 -30.49 -17.01 -23.82
CA GLU A 154 -31.16 -18.31 -23.77
C GLU A 154 -32.68 -18.25 -24.06
N ASN A 155 -33.21 -17.13 -24.54
CA ASN A 155 -34.63 -16.99 -24.94
C ASN A 155 -34.81 -16.79 -26.45
#